data_AF-A0A7S1Q8Z3-F1
#
_entry.id   AF-A0A7S1Q8Z3-F1
#
_cell.length_a   1.000
_cell.length_b   1.000
_cell.length_c   1.000
_cell.angle_alpha   90.00
_cell.angle_beta   90.00
_cell.angle_gamma   90.00
#
_symmetry.space_group_name_H-M   'P 1'
#
loop_
_entity.id
_entity.type
_entity.pdbx_description
1 polymer ?
#
loop_
_entity_poly.entity_id
_entity_poly.type
_entity_poly.pdbx_seq_one_letter_code
_entity_poly.pdbx_strand_id
1 'polypeptide(L)'
;LGVMTVAQDSEYREVVRQTWMSQEQVCPLKDGPQDGCSIFTTFVMGTSGDGVTPLSGMPLLYFDDARSEADMMLLKTPETRKHAKALEFFYRSALENPWATHIAKLDMQTY
;
A
#
# COMPACT_ATOMS: atom_id res chain seq x y z
N LEU A 1 -5.04 5.30 -5.25
CA LEU A 1 -3.62 5.68 -5.14
C LEU A 1 -2.88 4.63 -4.34
N GLY A 2 -1.87 4.01 -4.92
CA GLY A 2 -0.96 3.10 -4.22
C GLY A 2 0.34 3.82 -3.88
N VAL A 3 0.67 3.90 -2.59
CA VAL A 3 1.91 4.51 -2.11
C VAL A 3 2.93 3.41 -1.88
N MET A 4 3.96 3.38 -2.71
CA MET A 4 4.98 2.32 -2.65
C MET A 4 5.86 2.51 -1.42
N THR A 5 5.88 1.51 -0.52
CA THR A 5 6.62 1.51 0.75
C THR A 5 7.49 0.26 0.90
N VAL A 6 8.54 0.33 1.72
CA VAL A 6 9.12 -0.88 2.33
C VAL A 6 8.68 -1.00 3.80
N ALA A 7 8.94 -2.15 4.42
CA ALA A 7 8.63 -2.38 5.82
C ALA A 7 9.31 -1.36 6.75
N GLN A 8 10.56 -1.02 6.44
CA GLN A 8 11.41 -0.14 7.23
C GLN A 8 10.92 1.33 7.24
N ASP A 9 10.04 1.72 6.32
CA ASP A 9 9.60 3.11 6.17
C ASP A 9 8.39 3.46 7.07
N SER A 10 8.25 2.85 8.25
CA SER A 10 7.08 3.03 9.13
C SER A 10 6.85 4.49 9.54
N GLU A 11 7.93 5.21 9.85
CA GLU A 11 7.86 6.63 10.22
C GLU A 11 7.40 7.51 9.04
N TYR A 12 7.83 7.19 7.81
CA TYR A 12 7.37 7.90 6.62
C TYR A 12 5.90 7.64 6.31
N ARG A 13 5.42 6.39 6.51
CA ARG A 13 4.00 6.07 6.38
C ARG A 13 3.16 6.91 7.32
N GLU A 14 3.62 7.10 8.57
CA GLU A 14 2.90 7.92 9.54
C GLU A 14 2.81 9.39 9.12
N VAL A 15 3.90 9.97 8.60
CA VAL A 15 3.86 11.32 8.04
C VAL A 15 2.88 11.42 6.88
N VAL A 16 2.87 10.44 5.97
CA VAL A 16 1.93 10.41 4.85
C VAL A 16 0.48 10.30 5.33
N ARG A 17 0.19 9.48 6.36
CA ARG A 17 -1.12 9.38 7.00
C ARG A 17 -1.60 10.72 7.56
N GLN A 18 -0.72 11.43 8.24
CA GLN A 18 -1.04 12.68 8.94
C GLN A 18 -1.06 13.93 8.03
N THR A 19 -0.73 13.78 6.74
CA THR A 19 -0.61 14.91 5.81
C THR A 19 -1.65 14.86 4.70
N TRP A 20 -1.27 14.39 3.51
CA TRP A 20 -2.16 14.41 2.36
C TRP A 20 -3.19 13.28 2.41
N MET A 21 -2.91 12.16 3.09
CA MET A 21 -3.90 11.09 3.26
C MET A 21 -5.03 11.45 4.24
N SER A 22 -4.81 12.41 5.15
CA SER A 22 -5.83 12.89 6.08
C SER A 22 -6.69 14.04 5.53
N GLN A 23 -6.52 14.40 4.25
CA GLN A 23 -7.33 15.45 3.63
C GLN A 23 -8.76 15.00 3.41
N GLU A 24 -9.69 15.96 3.35
CA GLU A 24 -11.07 15.67 2.98
C GLU A 24 -11.16 14.93 1.65
N GLN A 25 -12.12 14.02 1.54
CA GLN A 25 -12.35 13.16 0.38
C GLN A 25 -11.25 12.13 0.07
N VAL A 26 -10.23 12.01 0.92
CA VAL A 26 -9.23 10.94 0.85
C VAL A 26 -9.60 9.84 1.86
N CYS A 27 -9.82 8.63 1.36
CA CYS A 27 -10.36 7.53 2.14
C CYS A 27 -9.51 6.26 1.98
N PRO A 28 -9.54 5.33 2.94
CA PRO A 28 -8.84 4.06 2.82
C PRO A 28 -9.46 3.20 1.70
N LEU A 29 -8.61 2.59 0.87
CA LEU A 29 -9.06 1.71 -0.22
C LEU A 29 -9.81 0.47 0.31
N LYS A 30 -9.40 -0.04 1.46
CA LYS A 30 -9.97 -1.24 2.11
C LYS A 30 -11.49 -1.14 2.33
N ASP A 31 -11.98 0.08 2.53
CA ASP A 31 -13.38 0.32 2.88
C ASP A 31 -14.28 0.42 1.62
N GLY A 32 -13.68 0.36 0.43
CA GLY A 32 -14.37 0.48 -0.84
C GLY A 32 -14.97 1.87 -1.08
N PRO A 33 -15.85 2.01 -2.09
CA PRO A 33 -16.53 3.27 -2.38
C PRO A 33 -17.35 3.77 -1.20
N GLN A 34 -17.12 5.03 -0.82
CA GLN A 34 -17.83 5.72 0.26
C GLN A 34 -18.30 7.09 -0.24
N ASP A 35 -19.46 7.53 0.25
CA ASP A 35 -19.99 8.86 -0.05
C ASP A 35 -19.04 9.95 0.47
N GLY A 36 -18.80 10.97 -0.34
CA GLY A 36 -17.88 12.06 -0.01
C GLY A 36 -16.40 11.73 -0.23
N CYS A 37 -16.05 10.53 -0.71
CA CYS A 37 -14.68 10.16 -1.05
C CYS A 37 -14.44 10.25 -2.56
N SER A 38 -13.32 10.90 -2.94
CA SER A 38 -12.87 11.06 -4.33
C SER A 38 -11.58 10.29 -4.60
N ILE A 39 -10.76 10.06 -3.57
CA ILE A 39 -9.45 9.43 -3.66
C ILE A 39 -9.38 8.29 -2.65
N PHE A 40 -9.04 7.10 -3.13
CA PHE A 40 -8.91 5.91 -2.28
C PHE A 40 -7.45 5.47 -2.20
N THR A 41 -6.91 5.33 -0.99
CA THR A 41 -5.47 5.19 -0.76
C THR A 41 -5.11 3.88 -0.09
N THR A 42 -3.93 3.35 -0.42
CA THR A 42 -3.33 2.21 0.26
C THR A 42 -1.81 2.27 0.18
N PHE A 43 -1.11 1.81 1.21
CA PHE A 43 0.32 1.53 1.14
C PHE A 43 0.57 0.19 0.46
N VAL A 44 1.52 0.14 -0.46
CA VAL A 44 1.83 -1.05 -1.25
C VAL A 44 3.18 -1.60 -0.84
N MET A 45 3.19 -2.83 -0.34
CA MET A 45 4.39 -3.52 0.12
C MET A 45 4.53 -4.87 -0.61
N GLY A 46 5.74 -5.20 -1.05
CA GLY A 46 6.10 -6.52 -1.52
C GLY A 46 6.48 -7.44 -0.36
N THR A 47 6.64 -8.71 -0.67
CA THR A 47 7.10 -9.73 0.28
C THR A 47 8.62 -9.89 0.17
N SER A 48 9.24 -10.72 1.00
CA SER A 48 10.53 -11.33 0.65
C SER A 48 10.30 -12.41 -0.40
N GLY A 49 11.36 -12.75 -1.14
CA GLY A 49 11.39 -13.73 -2.24
C GLY A 49 10.61 -15.03 -2.07
N ASP A 50 10.29 -15.38 -0.84
CA ASP A 50 9.82 -16.68 -0.41
C ASP A 50 8.29 -16.69 -0.15
N GLY A 51 7.62 -15.55 -0.35
CA GLY A 51 6.17 -15.38 -0.17
C GLY A 51 5.66 -15.48 1.27
N VAL A 52 6.55 -15.68 2.25
CA VAL A 52 6.21 -15.94 3.67
C VAL A 52 6.89 -14.98 4.65
N THR A 53 8.00 -14.38 4.26
CA THR A 53 8.79 -13.47 5.11
C THR A 53 8.77 -12.08 4.49
N PRO A 54 8.82 -10.99 5.24
CA PRO A 54 9.24 -9.70 4.68
C PRO A 54 10.77 -9.59 4.74
N LEU A 55 11.37 -8.82 3.83
CA LEU A 55 12.84 -8.72 3.70
C LEU A 55 13.47 -8.07 4.94
N SER A 56 14.01 -8.91 5.83
CA SER A 56 15.05 -8.60 6.84
C SER A 56 15.34 -9.75 7.84
N GLY A 57 14.85 -10.98 7.63
CA GLY A 57 15.02 -12.05 8.63
C GLY A 57 14.24 -11.80 9.93
N MET A 58 13.41 -10.75 9.97
CA MET A 58 12.47 -10.50 11.05
C MET A 58 11.29 -11.48 10.91
N PRO A 59 10.96 -12.23 11.96
CA PRO A 59 9.79 -13.10 11.95
C PRO A 59 8.53 -12.28 11.62
N LEU A 60 7.53 -12.92 11.00
CA LEU A 60 6.17 -12.36 10.82
C LEU A 60 5.55 -11.79 12.12
N LEU A 61 6.13 -12.07 13.28
CA LEU A 61 5.76 -11.48 14.58
C LEU A 61 6.06 -9.97 14.68
N TYR A 62 7.00 -9.42 13.90
CA TYR A 62 7.15 -7.96 13.74
C TYR A 62 6.17 -7.37 12.72
N PHE A 63 5.48 -8.25 11.98
CA PHE A 63 4.39 -7.92 11.06
C PHE A 63 3.05 -8.43 11.60
N ASP A 64 2.91 -8.60 12.92
CA ASP A 64 1.58 -8.50 13.55
C ASP A 64 0.99 -7.10 13.25
N ASP A 65 1.83 -6.12 12.90
CA ASP A 65 1.40 -4.84 12.35
C ASP A 65 1.00 -4.86 10.86
N ALA A 66 1.35 -5.88 10.08
CA ALA A 66 0.82 -5.98 8.70
C ALA A 66 -0.63 -6.47 8.64
N ARG A 67 -1.11 -7.05 9.74
CA ARG A 67 -2.53 -7.28 9.99
C ARG A 67 -3.15 -6.14 10.80
N SER A 68 -2.36 -5.24 11.39
CA SER A 68 -2.84 -4.06 12.14
C SER A 68 -3.00 -2.80 11.28
N GLU A 69 -2.17 -2.62 10.25
CA GLU A 69 -2.25 -1.49 9.31
C GLU A 69 -3.26 -1.83 8.21
N ALA A 70 -4.54 -1.62 8.53
CA ALA A 70 -5.67 -1.91 7.66
C ALA A 70 -5.59 -1.18 6.29
N ASP A 71 -4.71 -0.18 6.15
CA ASP A 71 -4.47 0.60 4.94
C ASP A 71 -3.37 0.00 4.01
N MET A 72 -2.95 -1.25 4.20
CA MET A 72 -1.91 -1.90 3.38
C MET A 72 -2.41 -2.92 2.35
N MET A 73 -1.79 -2.92 1.17
CA MET A 73 -1.86 -3.95 0.14
C MET A 73 -0.53 -4.70 0.06
N LEU A 74 -0.53 -5.94 0.56
CA LEU A 74 0.62 -6.85 0.46
C LEU A 74 0.62 -7.58 -0.89
N LEU A 75 1.76 -7.56 -1.55
CA LEU A 75 2.00 -8.17 -2.86
C LEU A 75 2.91 -9.40 -2.74
N LYS A 76 2.70 -10.38 -3.62
CA LYS A 76 3.55 -11.57 -3.69
C LYS A 76 4.91 -11.28 -4.32
N THR A 77 5.02 -10.19 -5.06
CA THR A 77 6.28 -9.76 -5.65
C THR A 77 7.30 -9.40 -4.57
N PRO A 78 8.55 -9.84 -4.71
CA PRO A 78 9.61 -9.48 -3.78
C PRO A 78 9.86 -7.96 -3.76
N GLU A 79 10.07 -7.38 -2.57
CA GLU A 79 10.25 -5.93 -2.40
C GLU A 79 11.42 -5.37 -3.23
N THR A 80 12.45 -6.17 -3.50
CA THR A 80 13.59 -5.80 -4.36
C THR A 80 13.22 -5.58 -5.83
N ARG A 81 12.03 -6.01 -6.29
CA ARG A 81 11.59 -5.92 -7.69
C ARG A 81 10.60 -4.77 -7.91
N LYS A 82 11.09 -3.52 -7.80
CA LYS A 82 10.27 -2.29 -7.92
C LYS A 82 9.28 -2.26 -9.10
N HIS A 83 9.74 -2.63 -10.30
CA HIS A 83 8.88 -2.63 -11.50
C HIS A 83 7.80 -3.72 -11.45
N ALA A 84 8.16 -4.93 -11.02
CA ALA A 84 7.18 -6.02 -10.90
C ALA A 84 6.15 -5.72 -9.81
N LYS A 85 6.57 -5.08 -8.72
CA LYS A 85 5.70 -4.64 -7.63
C LYS A 85 4.67 -3.63 -8.12
N ALA A 86 5.11 -2.64 -8.90
CA ALA A 86 4.18 -1.68 -9.52
C ALA A 86 3.20 -2.35 -10.49
N LEU A 87 3.67 -3.27 -11.34
CA LEU A 87 2.82 -4.01 -12.26
C LEU A 87 1.77 -4.88 -11.53
N GLU A 88 2.18 -5.61 -10.49
CA GLU A 88 1.25 -6.41 -9.67
C GLU A 88 0.22 -5.51 -8.97
N PHE A 89 0.65 -4.37 -8.42
CA PHE A 89 -0.27 -3.38 -7.85
C PHE A 89 -1.32 -2.91 -8.87
N PHE A 90 -0.91 -2.50 -10.07
CA PHE A 90 -1.85 -2.05 -11.11
C PHE A 90 -2.81 -3.17 -11.52
N TYR A 91 -2.28 -4.37 -11.74
CA TYR A 91 -3.08 -5.53 -12.12
C TYR A 91 -4.13 -5.89 -11.07
N ARG A 92 -3.72 -6.01 -9.80
CA ARG A 92 -4.64 -6.32 -8.69
C ARG A 92 -5.65 -5.21 -8.46
N SER A 93 -5.19 -3.96 -8.47
CA SER A 93 -6.08 -2.81 -8.27
C SER A 93 -7.16 -2.75 -9.34
N ALA A 94 -6.84 -3.05 -10.60
CA ALA A 94 -7.81 -3.07 -11.70
C ALA A 94 -8.85 -4.18 -11.56
N LEU A 95 -8.46 -5.35 -11.03
CA LEU A 95 -9.38 -6.47 -10.83
C LEU A 95 -10.23 -6.31 -9.56
N GLU A 96 -9.62 -5.86 -8.47
CA GLU A 96 -10.25 -5.79 -7.14
C GLU A 96 -11.06 -4.50 -6.97
N ASN A 97 -10.78 -3.45 -7.74
CA ASN A 97 -11.45 -2.15 -7.65
C ASN A 97 -12.02 -1.72 -9.02
N PRO A 98 -12.95 -2.48 -9.62
CA PRO A 98 -13.49 -2.20 -10.95
C PRO A 98 -14.30 -0.89 -11.02
N TRP A 99 -14.66 -0.32 -9.87
CA TRP A 99 -15.32 0.98 -9.73
C TRP A 99 -14.34 2.16 -9.87
N ALA A 100 -13.04 1.92 -9.73
CA ALA A 100 -12.04 2.96 -9.85
C ALA A 100 -11.86 3.37 -11.32
N THR A 101 -12.02 4.65 -11.61
CA THR A 101 -11.83 5.18 -12.98
C THR A 101 -10.36 5.33 -13.36
N HIS A 102 -9.49 5.52 -12.37
CA HIS A 102 -8.06 5.71 -12.53
C HIS A 102 -7.30 4.99 -11.42
N ILE A 103 -6.15 4.43 -11.77
CA ILE A 103 -5.22 3.82 -10.82
C ILE A 103 -3.89 4.53 -11.00
N ALA A 104 -3.33 5.02 -9.90
CA ALA A 104 -2.07 5.73 -9.90
C ALA A 104 -1.19 5.27 -8.74
N LYS A 105 0.11 5.36 -8.99
CA LYS A 105 1.19 5.04 -8.06
C LYS A 105 1.86 6.33 -7.60
N LEU A 106 2.18 6.41 -6.32
CA LEU A 106 2.99 7.45 -5.72
C LEU A 106 4.21 6.82 -5.03
N ASP A 107 5.31 7.57 -4.99
CA ASP A 107 6.46 7.23 -4.14
C ASP A 107 6.23 7.77 -2.73
N MET A 108 6.84 7.14 -1.73
CA MET A 108 6.78 7.59 -0.33
C MET A 108 7.31 9.02 -0.12
N GLN A 109 8.12 9.51 -1.05
CA GLN A 109 8.84 10.79 -0.95
C GLN A 109 8.04 11.95 -1.58
N THR A 110 6.80 11.73 -1.97
CA THR A 110 5.93 12.76 -2.55
C THR A 110 5.22 13.53 -1.42
N TYR A 111 5.48 14.84 -1.35
CA TYR A 111 4.90 15.79 -0.40
C TYR A 111 4.31 17.02 -1.11
#